data_AF-A0A380MQS3-F1
#
_entry.id   AF-A0A380MQS3-F1
#
_cell.length_a   1.000
_cell.length_b   1.000
_cell.length_c   1.000
_cell.angle_alpha   90.00
_cell.angle_beta   90.00
_cell.angle_gamma   90.00
#
_symmetry.space_group_name_H-M   'P 1'
#
loop_
_entity.id
_entity.type
_entity.pdbx_description
1 polymer ?
#
loop_
_entity_poly.entity_id
_entity_poly.type
_entity_poly.pdbx_seq_one_letter_code
_entity_poly.pdbx_strand_id
1 'polypeptide(L)' 'MAEIRIETKDAVYEPQTFPIRIGRAVDNDIMIRAVGVSDYHAIIENGAEGLEIRNLHEAHINGKKIRSRALLRENSF' A
#
# COMPACT_ATOMS: atom_id res chain seq x y z
N MET A 1 9.76 9.70 21.19
CA MET A 1 10.58 10.06 20.00
C MET A 1 10.31 8.99 18.95
N ALA A 2 9.68 9.36 17.84
CA ALA A 2 9.53 8.48 16.69
C ALA A 2 10.15 9.23 15.51
N GLU A 3 11.32 8.78 15.09
CA GLU A 3 12.03 9.31 13.93
C GLU A 3 11.25 8.86 12.69
N ILE A 4 10.59 9.82 12.01
CA ILE A 4 9.95 9.54 10.72
C ILE A 4 11.08 9.47 9.70
N ARG A 5 11.44 8.26 9.26
CA ARG A 5 12.25 8.05 8.07
C ARG A 5 11.33 7.69 6.90
N ILE A 6 11.21 8.62 5.96
CA ILE A 6 10.69 8.37 4.63
C ILE A 6 11.81 8.79 3.67
N GLU A 7 12.52 7.81 3.11
CA GLU A 7 13.49 8.05 2.04
C GLU A 7 12.77 7.86 0.70
N THR A 8 12.65 8.93 -0.07
CA THR A 8 12.30 8.89 -1.50
C THR A 8 13.17 9.92 -2.22
N LYS A 9 13.97 9.48 -3.20
CA LYS A 9 13.67 9.66 -4.63
C LYS A 9 14.14 8.49 -5.51
N ASP A 10 14.87 7.53 -4.95
CA ASP A 10 15.63 6.54 -5.73
C ASP A 10 15.22 5.06 -5.52
N ALA A 11 14.15 4.78 -4.75
CA ALA A 11 13.66 3.42 -4.52
C ALA A 11 12.24 3.26 -5.09
N VAL A 12 12.15 3.06 -6.40
CA VAL A 12 10.92 2.53 -7.02
C VAL A 12 10.82 1.07 -6.61
N TYR A 13 9.77 0.70 -5.89
CA TYR A 13 9.43 -0.70 -5.71
C TYR A 13 8.75 -1.19 -6.99
N GLU A 14 9.48 -1.93 -7.82
CA GLU A 14 8.95 -2.60 -9.00
C GLU A 14 8.48 -4.01 -8.61
N PRO A 15 7.15 -4.26 -8.57
CA PRO A 15 6.63 -5.55 -8.14
C PRO A 15 7.01 -6.65 -9.13
N GLN A 16 7.74 -7.66 -8.66
CA GLN A 16 8.03 -8.85 -9.46
C GLN A 16 6.86 -9.85 -9.45
N THR A 17 6.11 -9.86 -8.35
CA THR A 17 4.98 -10.76 -8.12
C THR A 17 3.90 -10.07 -7.28
N PHE A 18 2.65 -10.46 -7.50
CA PHE A 18 1.52 -10.11 -6.64
C PHE A 18 1.11 -11.30 -5.77
N PRO A 19 0.53 -11.08 -4.57
CA PRO A 19 0.16 -9.79 -4.00
C PRO A 19 1.35 -9.03 -3.36
N ILE A 20 1.24 -7.71 -3.27
CA ILE A 20 2.19 -6.85 -2.54
C ILE A 20 1.55 -6.48 -1.21
N ARG A 21 2.21 -6.80 -0.10
CA ARG A 21 1.77 -6.48 1.26
C ARG A 21 2.45 -5.20 1.73
N ILE A 22 1.65 -4.31 2.30
CA ILE A 22 2.08 -3.01 2.79
C ILE A 22 1.69 -2.91 4.26
N GLY A 23 2.65 -2.63 5.13
CA GLY A 23 2.40 -2.54 6.56
C GLY A 23 3.64 -2.22 7.37
N ARG A 24 3.50 -2.23 8.70
CA ARG A 24 4.58 -1.94 9.64
C ARG A 24 5.44 -3.16 9.98
N ALA A 25 4.86 -4.36 9.86
CA ALA A 25 5.59 -5.59 10.15
C ALA A 25 6.71 -5.84 9.13
N VAL A 26 7.80 -6.45 9.59
CA VAL A 26 9.04 -6.65 8.81
C VAL A 26 8.91 -7.64 7.67
N ASP A 27 7.84 -8.42 7.65
CA ASP A 27 7.55 -9.44 6.66
C ASP A 27 6.66 -8.93 5.51
N ASN A 28 6.28 -7.64 5.51
CA ASN A 28 5.64 -6.99 4.37
C ASN A 28 6.66 -6.72 3.25
N ASP A 29 6.17 -6.74 2.01
CA ASP A 29 6.97 -6.42 0.84
C ASP A 29 7.37 -4.93 0.81
N ILE A 30 6.47 -4.06 1.30
CA ILE A 30 6.75 -2.65 1.58
C ILE A 30 6.52 -2.37 3.08
N MET A 31 7.60 -2.11 3.80
CA MET A 31 7.57 -1.80 5.23
C MET A 31 7.55 -0.29 5.49
N ILE A 32 6.54 0.21 6.21
CA ILE A 32 6.43 1.62 6.61
C ILE A 32 6.39 1.72 8.14
N ARG A 33 7.47 2.26 8.74
CA ARG A 33 7.61 2.37 10.21
C ARG A 33 7.06 3.70 10.74
N ALA A 34 5.75 3.84 10.79
CA ALA A 34 5.08 5.04 11.30
C ALA A 34 3.91 4.73 12.24
N VAL A 35 3.64 5.65 13.18
CA VAL A 35 2.42 5.65 13.99
C VAL A 35 1.23 5.93 13.05
N GLY A 36 0.25 5.04 13.01
CA GLY A 36 -0.88 5.09 12.07
C GLY A 36 -0.83 4.06 10.95
N VAL A 37 0.31 3.38 10.76
CA VAL A 37 0.41 2.22 9.87
C VAL A 37 0.23 0.94 10.69
N SER A 38 -0.73 0.12 10.28
CA SER A 38 -0.99 -1.20 10.88
C SER A 38 0.10 -2.20 10.49
N ASP A 39 0.29 -3.25 11.28
CA ASP A 39 1.26 -4.31 10.97
C ASP A 39 1.01 -4.91 9.59
N TYR A 40 -0.26 -5.07 9.19
CA TYR A 40 -0.70 -5.37 7.83
C TYR A 40 -1.79 -4.37 7.45
N HIS A 41 -1.45 -3.38 6.63
CA HIS A 41 -2.29 -2.20 6.42
C HIS A 41 -3.10 -2.27 5.12
N ALA A 42 -2.44 -2.67 4.03
CA ALA A 42 -3.08 -2.84 2.73
C ALA A 42 -2.37 -3.91 1.90
N ILE A 43 -3.09 -4.43 0.90
CA ILE A 43 -2.56 -5.38 -0.07
C ILE A 43 -2.90 -4.87 -1.47
N ILE A 44 -1.94 -4.87 -2.38
CA ILE A 44 -2.19 -4.69 -3.82
C ILE A 44 -2.18 -6.07 -4.47
N GLU A 45 -3.22 -6.39 -5.23
CA GLU A 45 -3.39 -7.71 -5.85
C GLU A 45 -4.05 -7.61 -7.22
N ASN A 46 -3.90 -8.66 -8.03
CA ASN A 46 -4.66 -8.79 -9.28
C ASN A 46 -6.11 -9.13 -8.95
N GLY A 47 -7.02 -8.21 -9.26
CA GLY A 47 -8.47 -8.40 -9.25
C GLY A 47 -9.00 -8.82 -10.62
N ALA A 48 -10.32 -8.98 -10.72
CA ALA A 48 -10.98 -9.39 -11.96
C ALA A 48 -10.92 -8.29 -13.04
N GLU A 49 -10.87 -7.02 -12.63
CA GLU A 49 -10.91 -5.85 -13.52
C GLU A 49 -9.54 -5.14 -13.63
N GLY A 50 -8.48 -5.74 -13.08
CA GLY A 50 -7.15 -5.16 -13.03
C GLY A 50 -6.58 -5.12 -11.61
N LEU A 51 -5.61 -4.23 -11.37
CA LEU A 51 -5.00 -4.11 -10.05
C LEU A 51 -5.97 -3.50 -9.05
N GLU A 52 -6.10 -4.12 -7.89
CA GLU A 52 -6.92 -3.64 -6.79
C GLU A 52 -6.06 -3.42 -5.56
N ILE A 53 -6.40 -2.39 -4.77
CA ILE A 53 -5.94 -2.26 -3.40
C ILE A 53 -7.03 -2.79 -2.45
N ARG A 54 -6.69 -3.81 -1.68
CA ARG A 54 -7.47 -4.34 -0.58
C ARG A 54 -7.07 -3.63 0.71
N ASN A 55 -8.03 -2.96 1.32
CA ASN A 55 -7.88 -2.32 2.61
C ASN A 55 -8.01 -3.36 3.73
N LEU A 56 -7.02 -3.43 4.63
CA LEU A 56 -7.09 -4.26 5.83
C LEU A 56 -7.41 -3.43 7.08
N HIS A 57 -7.27 -2.10 7.04
CA HIS A 57 -7.54 -1.18 8.14
C HIS A 57 -8.12 0.15 7.64
N GLU A 58 -7.34 1.23 7.61
CA GLU A 58 -7.79 2.59 7.26
C GLU A 58 -7.00 3.14 6.07
N ALA A 59 -7.01 2.42 4.95
CA ALA A 59 -6.38 2.88 3.72
C ALA A 59 -7.30 3.81 2.91
N HIS A 60 -6.71 4.85 2.32
CA HIS A 60 -7.38 5.81 1.45
C HIS A 60 -6.76 5.77 0.04
N ILE A 61 -7.58 6.00 -0.99
CA ILE A 61 -7.15 6.21 -2.38
C ILE A 61 -7.73 7.53 -2.89
N ASN A 62 -6.88 8.39 -3.46
CA ASN A 62 -7.30 9.70 -3.98
C ASN A 62 -8.13 10.52 -2.96
N GLY A 63 -7.70 10.52 -1.69
CA GLY A 63 -8.39 11.21 -0.59
C GLY A 63 -9.67 10.54 -0.08
N LYS A 64 -10.10 9.42 -0.67
CA LYS A 64 -11.32 8.69 -0.29
C LYS A 64 -11.00 7.39 0.45
N LYS A 65 -11.69 7.15 1.57
CA LYS A 65 -11.56 5.90 2.33
C LYS A 65 -11.99 4.69 1.49
N ILE A 66 -11.16 3.65 1.49
CA ILE A 66 -11.46 2.37 0.85
C ILE A 66 -12.26 1.52 1.84
N ARG A 67 -13.45 1.04 1.46
CA ARG A 67 -14.26 0.21 2.36
C ARG A 67 -13.72 -1.21 2.50
N SER A 68 -13.36 -1.83 1.37
CA SER A 68 -12.80 -3.18 1.33
C SER A 68 -11.78 -3.30 0.21
N ARG A 69 -12.18 -2.95 -1.02
CA ARG A 69 -11.34 -2.97 -2.22
C ARG A 69 -11.58 -1.70 -3.04
N ALA A 70 -10.58 -1.30 -3.81
CA ALA A 70 -10.71 -0.26 -4.83
C ALA A 70 -9.80 -0.57 -6.02
N LEU A 71 -10.29 -0.33 -7.24
CA LEU A 71 -9.51 -0.47 -8.46
C LEU A 71 -8.44 0.63 -8.54
N LEU A 72 -7.21 0.23 -8.83
CA LEU A 72 -6.11 1.12 -9.18
C LEU A 72 -6.16 1.34 -10.69
N ARG A 73 -6.40 2.60 -11.10
CA ARG A 73 -6.38 2.99 -12.51
C ARG A 73 -5.04 3.60 -12.85
N GLU A 74 -4.58 3.38 -14.07
CA GLU A 74 -3.43 4.11 -14.62
C GLU A 74 -3.71 5.61 -14.62
N ASN A 75 -2.70 6.43 -14.35
CA ASN A 75 -2.84 7.88 -14.39
C ASN A 75 -3.22 8.30 -15.81
N SER A 76 -4.41 8.88 -15.96
CA SER A 76 -4.81 9.61 -17.17
C SER A 76 -4.38 11.06 -16.97
N PHE A 77 -3.17 11.42 -17.41
CA PHE A 77 -2.74 12.82 -17.49
C PHE A 77 -3.38 13.51 -18.70
#